data_AF-A0A2Z5R0Q7-F1
#
_entry.id   AF-A0A2Z5R0Q7-F1
#
_cell.length_a   1.000
_cell.length_b   1.000
_cell.length_c   1.000
_cell.angle_alpha   90.00
_cell.angle_beta   90.00
_cell.angle_gamma   90.00
#
_symmetry.space_group_name_H-M   'P 1'
#
loop_
_entity.id
_entity.type
_entity.pdbx_description
1 polymer ?
#
loop_
_entity_poly.entity_id
_entity_poly.type
_entity_poly.pdbx_seq_one_letter_code
_entity_poly.pdbx_strand_id
1 'polypeptide(L)'
;MYQKIVTSGDAKTLLGGVFVGDTAPFDSLKPLLGRELPAEPNVYLTAAGGGDGIPDTELPDDAILCSCNNISFGEVRQAVVDGNHDVPALKACTTAGTQCGSCVPMLQKTLEQQMKKMGMTVSKALCEHFDFSRAELAEAVRLTNLDDFDSVIARFGHGGDGCAICKPTVASILSSFRNSYVLDAGRGGIQETNDRALANMQKNGTYSVVPRIPAGEIPAKKLAVIAAVADEFNLYVKITGAQRIGMFGARLEQLPYIWERLVDAGFESGQAYGKSLRNVKSCLGSTWCRYGVQDSVGMAVELENRYRGLRSPHKFKFGVSGCNRECAEAQGKDVGLIATTNGWNLYLGGNGGANPAHGRLFVKDASSEEVVRYIDRYLMYYIRTADKLQRTARWLEDLDEEHGDGLAHLQSVLIDDSLGVCEDLERDMQRHVDSYQDEWAATLKDERRLRRFRAFINEPDGSDEAAHLFVLEREQIRPATPEEIAAAEKGEGNTVLVTGAKIPVGPPSAHNPVPAQA
;
A
#
# COMPACT_ATOMS: atom_id res chain seq x y z
N MET A 1 -19.79 -29.09 -3.89
CA MET A 1 -19.13 -28.28 -4.92
C MET A 1 -19.86 -28.55 -6.24
N TYR A 2 -20.30 -27.52 -6.93
CA TYR A 2 -21.00 -27.63 -8.21
C TYR A 2 -20.39 -26.65 -9.19
N GLN A 3 -19.86 -27.15 -10.30
CA GLN A 3 -19.31 -26.34 -11.37
C GLN A 3 -19.93 -26.82 -12.68
N LYS A 4 -20.39 -25.85 -13.47
CA LYS A 4 -20.98 -26.09 -14.79
C LYS A 4 -20.50 -24.99 -15.71
N ILE A 5 -20.08 -25.37 -16.89
CA ILE A 5 -19.89 -24.48 -18.02
C ILE A 5 -20.90 -24.87 -19.09
N VAL A 6 -21.43 -23.87 -19.79
CA VAL A 6 -22.35 -24.03 -20.89
C VAL A 6 -21.59 -23.62 -22.13
N THR A 7 -21.49 -24.52 -23.09
CA THR A 7 -20.82 -24.26 -24.36
C THR A 7 -21.80 -24.38 -25.53
N SER A 8 -21.40 -23.90 -26.71
CA SER A 8 -22.08 -24.20 -27.97
C SER A 8 -22.13 -25.70 -28.24
N GLY A 9 -22.96 -26.11 -29.20
CA GLY A 9 -23.19 -27.53 -29.51
C GLY A 9 -21.95 -28.30 -30.00
N ASP A 10 -20.92 -27.59 -30.45
CA ASP A 10 -19.60 -28.11 -30.82
C ASP A 10 -18.57 -28.05 -29.67
N ALA A 11 -19.02 -27.71 -28.46
CA ALA A 11 -18.20 -27.58 -27.24
C ALA A 11 -17.06 -26.55 -27.28
N LYS A 12 -17.04 -25.68 -28.31
CA LYS A 12 -15.98 -24.69 -28.51
C LYS A 12 -16.26 -23.37 -27.83
N THR A 13 -17.46 -22.80 -28.00
CA THR A 13 -17.75 -21.43 -27.53
C THR A 13 -18.36 -21.44 -26.14
N LEU A 14 -17.81 -20.69 -25.19
CA LEU A 14 -18.39 -20.51 -23.86
C LEU A 14 -19.64 -19.64 -23.94
N LEU A 15 -20.80 -20.16 -23.53
CA LEU A 15 -22.08 -19.44 -23.47
C LEU A 15 -22.46 -19.01 -22.05
N GLY A 16 -21.83 -19.59 -21.04
CA GLY A 16 -22.09 -19.26 -19.63
C GLY A 16 -21.51 -20.28 -18.67
N GLY A 17 -21.73 -20.08 -17.38
CA GLY A 17 -21.31 -21.03 -16.36
C GLY A 17 -21.95 -20.75 -15.00
N VAL A 18 -21.95 -21.75 -14.14
CA VAL A 18 -22.44 -21.70 -12.75
C VAL A 18 -21.40 -22.37 -11.86
N PHE A 19 -20.84 -21.60 -10.93
CA PHE A 19 -19.82 -22.06 -10.00
C PHE A 19 -20.30 -21.84 -8.57
N VAL A 20 -20.42 -22.91 -7.80
CA VAL A 20 -20.89 -22.92 -6.41
C VAL A 20 -19.92 -23.76 -5.57
N GLY A 21 -19.24 -23.11 -4.63
CA GLY A 21 -18.12 -23.68 -3.88
C GLY A 21 -16.82 -23.06 -4.36
N ASP A 22 -16.04 -23.79 -5.17
CA ASP A 22 -14.83 -23.24 -5.80
C ASP A 22 -15.19 -22.43 -7.06
N THR A 23 -14.86 -21.15 -7.01
CA THR A 23 -15.10 -20.18 -8.08
C THR A 23 -13.81 -19.68 -8.73
N ALA A 24 -12.63 -20.24 -8.41
CA ALA A 24 -11.36 -19.81 -9.01
C ALA A 24 -11.38 -19.80 -10.56
N PRO A 25 -12.01 -20.77 -11.26
CA PRO A 25 -12.09 -20.74 -12.72
C PRO A 25 -12.99 -19.63 -13.30
N PHE A 26 -13.83 -18.98 -12.49
CA PHE A 26 -14.78 -17.98 -12.97
C PHE A 26 -14.08 -16.74 -13.54
N ASP A 27 -12.99 -16.29 -12.91
CA ASP A 27 -12.33 -15.03 -13.28
C ASP A 27 -11.59 -15.15 -14.62
N SER A 28 -11.07 -16.34 -14.97
CA SER A 28 -10.46 -16.61 -16.27
C SER A 28 -11.50 -16.86 -17.38
N LEU A 29 -12.67 -17.41 -17.03
CA LEU A 29 -13.76 -17.68 -17.98
C LEU A 29 -14.63 -16.46 -18.30
N LYS A 30 -14.76 -15.52 -17.36
CA LYS A 30 -15.62 -14.32 -17.55
C LYS A 30 -15.27 -13.50 -18.80
N PRO A 31 -13.98 -13.24 -19.13
CA PRO A 31 -13.59 -12.58 -20.37
C PRO A 31 -13.84 -13.43 -21.64
N LEU A 32 -14.02 -14.74 -21.50
CA LEU A 32 -14.26 -15.68 -22.60
C LEU A 32 -15.75 -15.89 -22.91
N LEU A 33 -16.65 -15.22 -22.19
CA LEU A 33 -18.10 -15.34 -22.43
C LEU A 33 -18.45 -14.92 -23.86
N GLY A 34 -19.07 -15.83 -24.61
CA GLY A 34 -19.39 -15.68 -26.03
C GLY A 34 -18.25 -16.02 -26.99
N ARG A 35 -17.12 -16.58 -26.52
CA ARG A 35 -15.90 -16.84 -27.32
C ARG A 35 -15.48 -18.30 -27.30
N GLU A 36 -14.70 -18.71 -28.30
CA GLU A 36 -14.09 -20.04 -28.36
C GLU A 36 -13.12 -20.22 -27.19
N LEU A 37 -13.27 -21.33 -26.47
CA LEU A 37 -12.43 -21.73 -25.36
C LEU A 37 -11.06 -22.16 -25.89
N PRO A 38 -9.96 -21.63 -25.32
CA PRO A 38 -8.60 -22.00 -25.72
C PRO A 38 -8.21 -23.47 -25.46
N ALA A 39 -9.03 -24.19 -24.69
CA ALA A 39 -8.82 -25.59 -24.34
C ALA A 39 -10.16 -26.29 -24.17
N GLU A 40 -10.12 -27.61 -24.04
CA GLU A 40 -11.33 -28.41 -23.81
C GLU A 40 -12.07 -27.94 -22.54
N PRO A 41 -13.42 -27.83 -22.59
CA PRO A 41 -14.21 -27.25 -21.50
C PRO A 41 -13.90 -27.86 -20.11
N ASN A 42 -13.68 -29.18 -20.05
CA ASN A 42 -13.42 -29.89 -18.79
C ASN A 42 -12.17 -29.40 -18.03
N VAL A 43 -11.21 -28.78 -18.72
CA VAL A 43 -10.00 -28.21 -18.12
C VAL A 43 -10.34 -27.04 -17.20
N TYR A 44 -11.45 -26.35 -17.44
CA TYR A 44 -11.88 -25.21 -16.63
C TYR A 44 -12.77 -25.60 -15.44
N LEU A 45 -12.96 -26.90 -15.19
CA LEU A 45 -13.72 -27.43 -14.07
C LEU A 45 -12.78 -28.08 -13.06
N THR A 46 -12.50 -27.41 -11.95
CA THR A 46 -11.78 -27.97 -10.81
C THR A 46 -12.37 -29.31 -10.35
N ALA A 47 -13.70 -29.41 -10.36
CA ALA A 47 -14.42 -30.64 -9.99
C ALA A 47 -14.18 -31.82 -10.95
N ALA A 48 -13.68 -31.57 -12.16
CA ALA A 48 -13.34 -32.59 -13.15
C ALA A 48 -11.84 -32.94 -13.18
N GLY A 49 -11.04 -32.43 -12.22
CA GLY A 49 -9.58 -32.62 -12.19
C GLY A 49 -8.81 -31.63 -13.06
N GLY A 50 -9.47 -30.61 -13.64
CA GLY A 50 -8.83 -29.56 -14.44
C GLY A 50 -8.15 -28.44 -13.63
N GLY A 51 -8.20 -28.51 -12.30
CA GLY A 51 -7.67 -27.46 -11.41
C GLY A 51 -6.15 -27.25 -11.53
N ASP A 52 -5.40 -28.29 -11.86
CA ASP A 52 -3.93 -28.26 -11.97
C ASP A 52 -3.43 -27.83 -13.37
N GLY A 53 -4.31 -27.30 -14.22
CA GLY A 53 -3.98 -27.05 -15.61
C GLY A 53 -4.90 -26.07 -16.33
N ILE A 54 -5.39 -25.02 -15.65
CA ILE A 54 -5.90 -23.85 -16.37
C ILE A 54 -4.73 -23.35 -17.23
N PRO A 55 -4.77 -23.47 -18.58
CA PRO A 55 -3.70 -22.94 -19.40
C PRO A 55 -3.62 -21.45 -19.14
N ASP A 56 -2.41 -20.90 -19.01
CA ASP A 56 -2.17 -19.47 -18.85
C ASP A 56 -2.94 -18.72 -19.95
N THR A 57 -4.16 -18.31 -19.62
CA THR A 57 -5.14 -17.95 -20.63
C THR A 57 -4.95 -16.48 -20.85
N GLU A 58 -4.08 -16.19 -21.82
CA GLU A 58 -3.91 -14.83 -22.29
C GLU A 58 -5.29 -14.21 -22.55
N LEU A 59 -5.54 -13.09 -21.87
CA LEU A 59 -6.79 -12.38 -22.03
C LEU A 59 -6.97 -12.00 -23.50
N PRO A 60 -8.16 -12.14 -24.10
CA PRO A 60 -8.28 -11.90 -25.54
C PRO A 60 -8.05 -10.44 -25.90
N ASP A 61 -7.68 -10.18 -27.14
CA ASP A 61 -7.26 -8.85 -27.61
C ASP A 61 -8.29 -7.74 -27.39
N ASP A 62 -9.58 -8.02 -27.47
CA ASP A 62 -10.65 -7.05 -27.27
C ASP A 62 -11.04 -6.86 -25.78
N ALA A 63 -10.44 -7.61 -24.85
CA ALA A 63 -10.64 -7.38 -23.42
C ALA A 63 -10.03 -6.02 -23.01
N ILE A 64 -10.71 -5.28 -22.14
CA ILE A 64 -10.25 -3.96 -21.71
C ILE A 64 -9.17 -4.09 -20.64
N LEU A 65 -7.97 -3.58 -20.95
CA LEU A 65 -6.84 -3.45 -20.01
C LEU A 65 -6.94 -2.15 -19.20
N CYS A 66 -7.29 -1.03 -19.84
CA CYS A 66 -7.40 0.28 -19.20
C CYS A 66 -8.82 0.82 -19.28
N SER A 67 -9.58 0.76 -18.17
CA SER A 67 -10.96 1.25 -18.16
C SER A 67 -11.09 2.77 -18.30
N CYS A 68 -10.11 3.56 -17.83
CA CYS A 68 -10.19 5.03 -17.88
C CYS A 68 -10.10 5.58 -19.31
N ASN A 69 -9.28 4.97 -20.15
CA ASN A 69 -9.07 5.39 -21.54
C ASN A 69 -9.63 4.37 -22.55
N ASN A 70 -10.32 3.33 -22.06
CA ASN A 70 -10.92 2.26 -22.85
C ASN A 70 -9.94 1.55 -23.81
N ILE A 71 -8.73 1.23 -23.33
CA ILE A 71 -7.69 0.55 -24.11
C ILE A 71 -7.73 -0.95 -23.87
N SER A 72 -7.69 -1.72 -24.94
CA SER A 72 -7.75 -3.18 -24.95
C SER A 72 -6.37 -3.85 -24.87
N PHE A 73 -6.33 -5.14 -24.52
CA PHE A 73 -5.09 -5.93 -24.50
C PHE A 73 -4.44 -6.00 -25.90
N GLY A 74 -5.25 -6.11 -26.94
CA GLY A 74 -4.81 -6.20 -28.33
C GLY A 74 -4.15 -4.92 -28.83
N GLU A 75 -4.72 -3.76 -28.49
CA GLU A 75 -4.09 -2.47 -28.78
C GLU A 75 -2.70 -2.36 -28.13
N VAL A 76 -2.55 -2.83 -26.89
CA VAL A 76 -1.26 -2.86 -26.21
C VAL A 76 -0.31 -3.85 -26.89
N ARG A 77 -0.73 -5.09 -27.13
CA ARG A 77 0.12 -6.11 -27.79
C ARG A 77 0.57 -5.66 -29.17
N GLN A 78 -0.31 -5.03 -29.94
CA GLN A 78 0.01 -4.48 -31.25
C GLN A 78 1.03 -3.35 -31.11
N ALA A 79 0.85 -2.43 -30.16
CA ALA A 79 1.83 -1.37 -29.91
C ALA A 79 3.23 -1.92 -29.56
N VAL A 80 3.31 -3.04 -28.83
CA VAL A 80 4.58 -3.73 -28.56
C VAL A 80 5.19 -4.26 -29.85
N VAL A 81 4.39 -4.93 -30.70
CA VAL A 81 4.83 -5.42 -32.02
C VAL A 81 5.32 -4.27 -32.91
N ASP A 82 4.68 -3.10 -32.80
CA ASP A 82 5.04 -1.88 -33.54
C ASP A 82 6.33 -1.21 -33.01
N GLY A 83 7.01 -1.79 -32.01
CA GLY A 83 8.32 -1.37 -31.51
C GLY A 83 8.30 -0.59 -30.20
N ASN A 84 7.16 -0.48 -29.53
CA ASN A 84 7.05 0.21 -28.24
C ASN A 84 7.39 -0.76 -27.09
N HIS A 85 8.69 -0.93 -26.84
CA HIS A 85 9.21 -1.95 -25.91
C HIS A 85 9.44 -1.47 -24.47
N ASP A 86 8.84 -0.34 -24.09
CA ASP A 86 8.86 0.15 -22.71
C ASP A 86 7.53 0.80 -22.31
N VAL A 87 7.28 0.88 -21.01
CA VAL A 87 6.02 1.44 -20.46
C VAL A 87 5.81 2.91 -20.84
N PRO A 88 6.82 3.81 -20.80
CA PRO A 88 6.69 5.17 -21.30
C PRO A 88 6.23 5.25 -22.76
N ALA A 89 6.81 4.46 -23.66
CA ALA A 89 6.42 4.40 -25.06
C ALA A 89 4.97 3.91 -25.21
N LEU A 90 4.59 2.86 -24.50
CA LEU A 90 3.20 2.37 -24.47
C LEU A 90 2.21 3.41 -23.95
N LYS A 91 2.57 4.15 -22.89
CA LYS A 91 1.74 5.25 -22.38
C LYS A 91 1.58 6.36 -23.41
N ALA A 92 2.64 6.70 -24.12
CA ALA A 92 2.63 7.75 -25.13
C ALA A 92 1.76 7.36 -26.35
N CYS A 93 1.85 6.11 -26.81
CA CYS A 93 1.13 5.69 -28.02
C CYS A 93 -0.29 5.19 -27.76
N THR A 94 -0.56 4.50 -26.65
CA THR A 94 -1.90 3.93 -26.36
C THR A 94 -2.71 4.78 -25.39
N THR A 95 -2.08 5.70 -24.65
CA THR A 95 -2.65 6.40 -23.49
C THR A 95 -3.00 5.50 -22.29
N ALA A 96 -2.77 4.18 -22.33
CA ALA A 96 -3.06 3.31 -21.18
C ALA A 96 -2.24 3.74 -19.95
N GLY A 97 -2.91 3.96 -18.82
CA GLY A 97 -2.23 4.29 -17.55
C GLY A 97 -1.80 5.76 -17.38
N THR A 98 -2.30 6.68 -18.22
CA THR A 98 -2.06 8.13 -18.10
C THR A 98 -3.02 8.86 -17.17
N GLN A 99 -4.17 8.25 -16.82
CA GLN A 99 -5.19 8.85 -15.95
C GLN A 99 -5.01 8.45 -14.47
N CYS A 100 -5.60 7.33 -14.06
CA CYS A 100 -5.54 6.86 -12.66
C CYS A 100 -4.31 5.99 -12.36
N GLY A 101 -3.61 5.50 -13.40
CA GLY A 101 -2.43 4.64 -13.29
C GLY A 101 -2.68 3.20 -12.81
N SER A 102 -3.92 2.79 -12.53
CA SER A 102 -4.21 1.47 -11.92
C SER A 102 -3.85 0.28 -12.81
N CYS A 103 -3.89 0.45 -14.14
CA CYS A 103 -3.59 -0.59 -15.12
C CYS A 103 -2.09 -0.71 -15.46
N VAL A 104 -1.23 0.18 -14.96
CA VAL A 104 0.21 0.21 -15.33
C VAL A 104 0.92 -1.12 -15.01
N PRO A 105 0.67 -1.81 -13.87
CA PRO A 105 1.27 -3.12 -13.64
C PRO A 105 0.84 -4.17 -14.67
N MET A 106 -0.45 -4.18 -15.05
CA MET A 106 -0.96 -5.10 -16.08
C MET A 106 -0.38 -4.77 -17.45
N LEU A 107 -0.27 -3.48 -17.77
CA LEU A 107 0.38 -2.98 -18.99
C LEU A 107 1.83 -3.48 -19.09
N GLN A 108 2.58 -3.41 -17.99
CA GLN A 108 3.95 -3.93 -17.94
C GLN A 108 4.01 -5.45 -18.10
N LYS A 109 3.13 -6.21 -17.42
CA LYS A 109 3.06 -7.67 -17.59
C LYS A 109 2.75 -8.07 -19.04
N THR A 110 1.78 -7.40 -19.68
CA THR A 110 1.42 -7.63 -21.10
C THR A 110 2.59 -7.29 -22.04
N LEU A 111 3.33 -6.20 -21.77
CA LEU A 111 4.56 -5.86 -22.49
C LEU A 111 5.59 -6.98 -22.39
N GLU A 112 5.93 -7.42 -21.18
CA GLU A 112 6.94 -8.43 -20.95
C GLU A 112 6.56 -9.79 -21.55
N GLN A 113 5.29 -10.20 -21.41
CA GLN A 113 4.76 -11.40 -22.05
C GLN A 113 4.90 -11.34 -23.58
N GLN A 114 4.54 -10.20 -24.19
CA GLN A 114 4.60 -10.07 -25.64
C GLN A 114 6.04 -9.95 -26.16
N MET A 115 6.93 -9.28 -25.43
CA MET A 115 8.37 -9.27 -25.73
C MET A 115 8.97 -10.67 -25.68
N LYS A 116 8.64 -11.48 -24.66
CA LYS A 116 9.08 -12.89 -24.59
C LYS A 116 8.60 -13.69 -25.80
N LYS A 117 7.35 -13.49 -26.25
CA LYS A 117 6.80 -14.14 -27.45
C LYS A 117 7.51 -13.72 -28.73
N MET A 118 7.96 -12.48 -28.81
CA MET A 118 8.78 -11.96 -29.90
C MET A 118 10.24 -12.46 -29.84
N GLY A 119 10.59 -13.30 -28.87
CA GLY A 119 11.96 -13.80 -28.66
C GLY A 119 12.91 -12.74 -28.08
N MET A 120 12.38 -11.65 -27.54
CA MET A 120 13.17 -10.59 -26.93
C MET A 120 13.53 -10.95 -25.49
N THR A 121 14.74 -10.57 -25.08
CA THR A 121 15.15 -10.70 -23.67
C THR A 121 14.51 -9.58 -22.86
N VAL A 122 13.72 -9.93 -21.85
CA VAL A 122 13.20 -8.98 -20.87
C VAL A 122 14.30 -8.71 -19.85
N SER A 123 14.72 -7.45 -19.73
CA SER A 123 15.75 -7.05 -18.76
C SER A 123 15.23 -7.17 -17.34
N LYS A 124 16.06 -7.67 -16.43
CA LYS A 124 15.82 -7.65 -14.99
C LYS A 124 16.25 -6.35 -14.32
N ALA A 125 16.89 -5.45 -15.08
CA ALA A 125 17.43 -4.20 -14.56
C ALA A 125 16.32 -3.36 -13.89
N LEU A 126 16.65 -2.78 -12.73
CA LEU A 126 15.75 -1.90 -12.00
C LEU A 126 15.42 -0.63 -12.81
N CYS A 127 16.46 -0.05 -13.41
CA CYS A 127 16.37 1.08 -14.35
C CYS A 127 17.73 1.24 -15.08
N GLU A 128 17.87 2.28 -15.90
CA GLU A 128 19.12 2.64 -16.59
C GLU A 128 20.34 2.81 -15.67
N HIS A 129 20.12 3.04 -14.38
CA HIS A 129 21.19 3.21 -13.39
C HIS A 129 21.65 1.90 -12.74
N PHE A 130 20.85 0.83 -12.78
CA PHE A 130 21.13 -0.41 -12.05
C PHE A 130 20.71 -1.64 -12.87
N ASP A 131 21.69 -2.47 -13.24
CA ASP A 131 21.45 -3.75 -13.95
C ASP A 131 20.84 -4.84 -13.04
N PHE A 132 20.85 -4.60 -11.73
CA PHE A 132 20.28 -5.46 -10.71
C PHE A 132 18.75 -5.39 -10.75
N SER A 133 18.09 -6.51 -10.49
CA SER A 133 16.69 -6.47 -10.05
C SER A 133 16.60 -5.84 -8.65
N ARG A 134 15.38 -5.46 -8.24
CA ARG A 134 15.18 -4.91 -6.89
C ARG A 134 15.60 -5.91 -5.79
N ALA A 135 15.30 -7.20 -5.96
CA ALA A 135 15.65 -8.24 -4.99
C ALA A 135 17.17 -8.44 -4.92
N GLU A 136 17.86 -8.46 -6.06
CA GLU A 136 19.32 -8.59 -6.10
C GLU A 136 19.99 -7.36 -5.47
N LEU A 137 19.49 -6.16 -5.74
CA LEU A 137 19.99 -4.92 -5.13
C LEU A 137 19.74 -4.89 -3.62
N ALA A 138 18.57 -5.35 -3.16
CA ALA A 138 18.23 -5.44 -1.74
C ALA A 138 19.22 -6.33 -0.99
N GLU A 139 19.52 -7.52 -1.51
CA GLU A 139 20.52 -8.41 -0.93
C GLU A 139 21.94 -7.83 -0.98
N ALA A 140 22.33 -7.20 -2.10
CA ALA A 140 23.63 -6.58 -2.24
C ALA A 140 23.85 -5.46 -1.20
N VAL A 141 22.85 -4.59 -1.00
CA VAL A 141 22.88 -3.53 0.02
C VAL A 141 22.90 -4.13 1.44
N ARG A 142 22.12 -5.19 1.68
CA ARG A 142 22.11 -5.88 2.98
C ARG A 142 23.49 -6.46 3.32
N LEU A 143 24.11 -7.18 2.39
CA LEU A 143 25.42 -7.85 2.56
C LEU A 143 26.59 -6.88 2.74
N THR A 144 26.51 -5.71 2.10
CA THR A 144 27.60 -4.73 2.12
C THR A 144 27.49 -3.68 3.22
N ASN A 145 26.39 -3.70 3.97
CA ASN A 145 26.09 -2.78 5.06
C ASN A 145 26.11 -1.28 4.65
N LEU A 146 25.88 -0.95 3.36
CA LEU A 146 25.77 0.44 2.91
C LEU A 146 24.52 1.11 3.48
N ASP A 147 24.57 2.40 3.80
CA ASP A 147 23.51 3.11 4.51
C ASP A 147 23.02 4.39 3.82
N ASP A 148 23.61 4.79 2.70
CA ASP A 148 23.25 5.97 1.91
C ASP A 148 23.15 5.66 0.41
N PHE A 149 22.46 6.54 -0.34
CA PHE A 149 22.21 6.35 -1.77
C PHE A 149 23.47 6.46 -2.62
N ASP A 150 24.34 7.43 -2.31
CA ASP A 150 25.52 7.76 -3.11
C ASP A 150 26.50 6.59 -3.10
N SER A 151 26.69 5.94 -1.95
CA SER A 151 27.47 4.73 -1.81
C SER A 151 26.86 3.53 -2.57
N VAL A 152 25.53 3.42 -2.60
CA VAL A 152 24.82 2.33 -3.30
C VAL A 152 24.96 2.49 -4.82
N ILE A 153 24.69 3.69 -5.36
CA ILE A 153 24.80 3.94 -6.80
C ILE A 153 26.26 3.90 -7.27
N ALA A 154 27.21 4.39 -6.48
CA ALA A 154 28.63 4.32 -6.83
C ALA A 154 29.16 2.88 -6.90
N ARG A 155 28.61 1.97 -6.08
CA ARG A 155 29.07 0.58 -6.01
C ARG A 155 28.34 -0.35 -6.97
N PHE A 156 27.02 -0.20 -7.11
CA PHE A 156 26.17 -1.17 -7.81
C PHE A 156 25.47 -0.60 -9.05
N GLY A 157 25.61 0.70 -9.30
CA GLY A 157 25.00 1.36 -10.44
C GLY A 157 26.00 1.98 -11.40
N HIS A 158 25.44 2.64 -12.41
CA HIS A 158 26.15 3.44 -13.39
C HIS A 158 25.98 4.91 -13.00
N GLY A 159 27.10 5.63 -12.84
CA GLY A 159 27.17 6.94 -12.18
C GLY A 159 26.11 7.97 -12.62
N GLY A 160 25.72 8.85 -11.70
CA GLY A 160 24.71 9.88 -11.92
C GLY A 160 23.94 10.19 -10.62
N ASP A 161 22.96 11.09 -10.70
CA ASP A 161 22.15 11.47 -9.55
C ASP A 161 20.99 10.50 -9.28
N GLY A 162 20.78 9.48 -10.12
CA GLY A 162 19.64 8.56 -10.07
C GLY A 162 18.32 9.16 -10.58
N CYS A 163 17.30 8.31 -10.78
CA CYS A 163 16.00 8.68 -11.32
C CYS A 163 14.84 8.44 -10.33
N ALA A 164 13.61 8.78 -10.77
CA ALA A 164 12.36 8.57 -10.03
C ALA A 164 12.01 7.09 -9.76
N ILE A 165 12.78 6.13 -10.29
CA ILE A 165 12.61 4.70 -10.01
C ILE A 165 13.59 4.25 -8.92
N CYS A 166 14.89 4.49 -9.11
CA CYS A 166 15.90 3.95 -8.21
C CYS A 166 16.01 4.70 -6.88
N LYS A 167 15.80 6.02 -6.85
CA LYS A 167 15.81 6.80 -5.61
C LYS A 167 14.82 6.26 -4.56
N PRO A 168 13.51 6.18 -4.85
CA PRO A 168 12.55 5.67 -3.87
C PRO A 168 12.73 4.17 -3.60
N THR A 169 13.20 3.40 -4.58
CA THR A 169 13.48 1.97 -4.39
C THR A 169 14.63 1.76 -3.40
N VAL A 170 15.75 2.47 -3.57
CA VAL A 170 16.88 2.42 -2.64
C VAL A 170 16.50 3.00 -1.28
N ALA A 171 15.70 4.08 -1.23
CA ALA A 171 15.16 4.61 0.03
C ALA A 171 14.35 3.55 0.81
N SER A 172 13.50 2.80 0.11
CA SER A 172 12.73 1.69 0.66
C SER A 172 13.64 0.55 1.16
N ILE A 173 14.63 0.14 0.36
CA ILE A 173 15.62 -0.90 0.74
C ILE A 173 16.38 -0.48 1.99
N LEU A 174 16.95 0.73 1.99
CA LEU A 174 17.70 1.25 3.14
C LEU A 174 16.83 1.30 4.39
N SER A 175 15.60 1.79 4.28
CA SER A 175 14.69 1.89 5.44
C SER A 175 14.17 0.52 5.92
N SER A 176 14.26 -0.53 5.10
CA SER A 176 13.87 -1.89 5.48
C SER A 176 14.98 -2.62 6.25
N PHE A 177 16.25 -2.28 5.99
CA PHE A 177 17.40 -2.97 6.60
C PHE A 177 18.23 -2.10 7.54
N ARG A 178 17.98 -0.79 7.58
CA ARG A 178 18.65 0.17 8.45
C ARG A 178 17.61 0.81 9.34
N ASN A 179 17.80 0.70 10.65
CA ASN A 179 17.01 1.47 11.61
C ASN A 179 17.54 2.90 11.70
N SER A 180 17.27 3.67 10.66
CA SER A 180 17.73 5.04 10.56
C SER A 180 16.57 5.94 10.17
N TYR A 181 16.62 7.17 10.66
CA TYR A 181 15.56 8.12 10.38
C TYR A 181 15.47 8.42 8.87
N VAL A 182 14.26 8.32 8.32
CA VAL A 182 14.02 8.28 6.87
C VAL A 182 14.43 9.56 6.12
N LEU A 183 14.59 10.68 6.83
CA LEU A 183 14.99 11.96 6.24
C LEU A 183 16.45 12.39 6.56
N ASP A 184 17.16 11.64 7.39
CA ASP A 184 18.55 11.97 7.79
C ASP A 184 19.57 11.48 6.76
N ALA A 185 20.84 11.89 6.93
CA ALA A 185 21.98 11.44 6.12
C ALA A 185 21.73 11.52 4.59
N GLY A 186 21.13 12.63 4.13
CA GLY A 186 20.82 12.83 2.70
C GLY A 186 19.60 12.05 2.17
N ARG A 187 19.05 11.10 2.95
CA ARG A 187 17.93 10.24 2.51
C ARG A 187 16.65 11.01 2.18
N GLY A 188 16.46 12.20 2.75
CA GLY A 188 15.29 13.02 2.41
C GLY A 188 15.19 13.41 0.92
N GLY A 189 16.29 13.42 0.17
CA GLY A 189 16.29 13.72 -1.27
C GLY A 189 15.89 12.56 -2.18
N ILE A 190 15.88 11.33 -1.64
CA ILE A 190 15.51 10.11 -2.37
C ILE A 190 14.11 9.59 -2.01
N GLN A 191 13.47 10.19 -0.99
CA GLN A 191 12.11 9.84 -0.60
C GLN A 191 11.08 10.37 -1.61
N GLU A 192 9.99 9.61 -1.74
CA GLU A 192 8.77 10.08 -2.39
C GLU A 192 8.16 11.28 -1.64
N THR A 193 7.31 12.05 -2.33
CA THR A 193 6.66 13.26 -1.79
C THR A 193 6.02 13.03 -0.41
N ASN A 194 5.28 11.94 -0.24
CA ASN A 194 4.54 11.66 1.00
C ASN A 194 5.48 11.26 2.15
N ASP A 195 6.53 10.49 1.87
CA ASP A 195 7.54 10.12 2.86
C ASP A 195 8.40 11.31 3.25
N ARG A 196 8.71 12.20 2.30
CA ARG A 196 9.43 13.45 2.55
C ARG A 196 8.66 14.41 3.47
N ALA A 197 7.34 14.47 3.34
CA ALA A 197 6.45 15.30 4.15
C ALA A 197 5.93 14.59 5.41
N LEU A 198 6.23 13.31 5.62
CA LEU A 198 5.66 12.47 6.68
C LEU A 198 4.11 12.59 6.77
N ALA A 199 3.47 12.79 5.63
CA ALA A 199 2.04 13.02 5.48
C ALA A 199 1.61 12.81 4.02
N ASN A 200 0.37 12.39 3.76
CA ASN A 200 -0.10 12.29 2.38
C ASN A 200 -0.51 13.66 1.86
N MET A 201 0.06 14.06 0.72
CA MET A 201 -0.38 15.24 -0.01
C MET A 201 -1.79 15.02 -0.59
N GLN A 202 -2.61 16.06 -0.53
CA GLN A 202 -3.99 16.12 -1.01
C GLN A 202 -4.07 16.94 -2.31
N LYS A 203 -5.25 16.91 -2.97
CA LYS A 203 -5.45 17.52 -4.29
C LYS A 203 -5.08 19.01 -4.39
N ASN A 204 -5.26 19.77 -3.30
CA ASN A 204 -4.96 21.20 -3.25
C ASN A 204 -3.59 21.51 -2.61
N GLY A 205 -2.70 20.52 -2.47
CA GLY A 205 -1.37 20.70 -1.87
C GLY A 205 -1.33 20.64 -0.33
N THR A 206 -2.48 20.48 0.33
CA THR A 206 -2.55 20.25 1.79
C THR A 206 -2.22 18.80 2.15
N TYR A 207 -2.23 18.47 3.44
CA TYR A 207 -1.75 17.19 3.97
C TYR A 207 -2.79 16.53 4.89
N SER A 208 -2.71 15.20 4.99
CA SER A 208 -3.49 14.40 5.93
C SER A 208 -2.73 14.13 7.22
N VAL A 209 -3.42 14.18 8.36
CA VAL A 209 -2.94 13.74 9.66
C VAL A 209 -3.77 12.53 10.12
N VAL A 210 -3.12 11.40 10.35
CA VAL A 210 -3.78 10.15 10.73
C VAL A 210 -3.02 9.50 11.88
N PRO A 211 -3.42 9.74 13.14
CA PRO A 211 -2.80 9.10 14.30
C PRO A 211 -3.07 7.60 14.32
N ARG A 212 -2.16 6.83 14.94
CA ARG A 212 -2.35 5.38 15.16
C ARG A 212 -3.45 5.17 16.20
N ILE A 213 -4.35 4.23 15.91
CA ILE A 213 -5.38 3.74 16.83
C ILE A 213 -5.33 2.21 16.73
N PRO A 214 -4.48 1.53 17.53
CA PRO A 214 -4.31 0.09 17.47
C PRO A 214 -5.63 -0.65 17.57
N ALA A 215 -5.88 -1.59 16.65
CA ALA A 215 -7.11 -2.38 16.60
C ALA A 215 -8.43 -1.59 16.51
N GLY A 216 -8.37 -0.26 16.31
CA GLY A 216 -9.52 0.63 16.39
C GLY A 216 -9.98 0.99 17.81
N GLU A 217 -9.20 0.66 18.84
CA GLU A 217 -9.54 0.94 20.23
C GLU A 217 -9.05 2.34 20.67
N ILE A 218 -9.99 3.21 21.08
CA ILE A 218 -9.69 4.59 21.48
C ILE A 218 -10.41 4.98 22.77
N PRO A 219 -9.69 5.44 23.82
CA PRO A 219 -10.31 6.04 24.99
C PRO A 219 -11.02 7.36 24.66
N ALA A 220 -12.13 7.64 25.34
CA ALA A 220 -12.92 8.87 25.13
C ALA A 220 -12.09 10.16 25.26
N LYS A 221 -11.11 10.20 26.18
CA LYS A 221 -10.20 11.36 26.34
C LYS A 221 -9.32 11.58 25.11
N LYS A 222 -8.80 10.50 24.51
CA LYS A 222 -8.00 10.57 23.27
C LYS A 222 -8.87 10.98 22.08
N LEU A 223 -10.12 10.53 22.04
CA LEU A 223 -11.08 10.97 21.02
C LEU A 223 -11.36 12.48 21.13
N ALA A 224 -11.51 13.01 22.35
CA ALA A 224 -11.69 14.44 22.58
C ALA A 224 -10.48 15.28 22.09
N VAL A 225 -9.26 14.77 22.23
CA VAL A 225 -8.05 15.42 21.68
C VAL A 225 -8.11 15.52 20.16
N ILE A 226 -8.48 14.43 19.47
CA ILE A 226 -8.62 14.45 18.00
C ILE A 226 -9.68 15.49 17.59
N ALA A 227 -10.81 15.55 18.28
CA ALA A 227 -11.86 16.52 18.01
C ALA A 227 -11.38 17.97 18.21
N ALA A 228 -10.66 18.24 19.31
CA ALA A 228 -10.11 19.57 19.60
C ALA A 228 -9.08 20.01 18.54
N VAL A 229 -8.17 19.11 18.15
CA VAL A 229 -7.18 19.37 17.09
C VAL A 229 -7.90 19.65 15.76
N ALA A 230 -8.88 18.83 15.40
CA ALA A 230 -9.62 19.03 14.17
C ALA A 230 -10.38 20.36 14.12
N ASP A 231 -11.02 20.77 15.22
CA ASP A 231 -11.71 22.07 15.28
C ASP A 231 -10.73 23.25 15.26
N GLU A 232 -9.62 23.15 15.98
CA GLU A 232 -8.66 24.24 16.09
C GLU A 232 -7.97 24.54 14.77
N PHE A 233 -7.63 23.49 14.01
CA PHE A 233 -7.03 23.61 12.68
C PHE A 233 -8.07 23.50 11.54
N ASN A 234 -9.38 23.54 11.85
CA ASN A 234 -10.50 23.40 10.91
C ASN A 234 -10.26 22.32 9.84
N LEU A 235 -9.95 21.12 10.29
CA LEU A 235 -9.62 19.99 9.43
C LEU A 235 -10.89 19.22 9.08
N TYR A 236 -10.97 18.74 7.84
CA TYR A 236 -11.97 17.75 7.45
C TYR A 236 -11.71 16.44 8.19
N VAL A 237 -12.72 15.83 8.81
CA VAL A 237 -12.61 14.62 9.63
C VAL A 237 -13.37 13.46 8.98
N LYS A 238 -12.72 12.29 8.90
CA LYS A 238 -13.35 11.08 8.36
C LYS A 238 -12.89 9.80 9.06
N ILE A 239 -13.87 8.97 9.44
CA ILE A 239 -13.63 7.58 9.83
C ILE A 239 -13.20 6.78 8.59
N THR A 240 -12.10 6.06 8.70
CA THR A 240 -11.48 5.32 7.59
C THR A 240 -11.76 3.82 7.71
N GLY A 241 -11.62 3.08 6.60
CA GLY A 241 -11.71 1.61 6.59
C GLY A 241 -10.61 0.90 7.40
N ALA A 242 -9.64 1.64 7.92
CA ALA A 242 -8.56 1.17 8.79
C ALA A 242 -8.92 1.23 10.28
N GLN A 243 -10.19 1.50 10.64
CA GLN A 243 -10.63 1.78 12.02
C GLN A 243 -9.89 2.96 12.66
N ARG A 244 -9.53 3.96 11.84
CA ARG A 244 -8.84 5.18 12.27
C ARG A 244 -9.62 6.43 11.88
N ILE A 245 -9.35 7.53 12.57
CA ILE A 245 -9.89 8.85 12.25
C ILE A 245 -8.82 9.64 11.50
N GLY A 246 -9.09 9.99 10.26
CA GLY A 246 -8.23 10.86 9.45
C GLY A 246 -8.68 12.30 9.51
N MET A 247 -7.73 13.21 9.62
CA MET A 247 -7.91 14.67 9.52
C MET A 247 -7.22 15.17 8.25
N PHE A 248 -7.86 16.05 7.49
CA PHE A 248 -7.40 16.47 6.16
C PHE A 248 -7.50 18.00 6.00
N GLY A 249 -6.62 18.57 5.19
CA GLY A 249 -6.58 20.02 4.96
C GLY A 249 -5.47 20.75 5.73
N ALA A 250 -4.60 20.01 6.42
CA ALA A 250 -3.48 20.61 7.16
C ALA A 250 -2.44 21.17 6.19
N ARG A 251 -1.92 22.37 6.44
CA ARG A 251 -0.79 22.92 5.67
C ARG A 251 0.53 22.34 6.16
N LEU A 252 1.58 22.44 5.35
CA LEU A 252 2.87 21.83 5.65
C LEU A 252 3.46 22.33 6.98
N GLU A 253 3.40 23.63 7.20
CA GLU A 253 3.88 24.32 8.39
C GLU A 253 3.01 24.09 9.63
N GLN A 254 1.78 23.62 9.47
CA GLN A 254 0.90 23.26 10.58
C GLN A 254 1.19 21.88 11.16
N LEU A 255 1.80 20.98 10.36
CA LEU A 255 2.00 19.59 10.75
C LEU A 255 2.77 19.45 12.08
N PRO A 256 3.87 20.17 12.36
CA PRO A 256 4.55 20.08 13.65
C PRO A 256 3.64 20.40 14.83
N TYR A 257 2.87 21.49 14.77
CA TYR A 257 1.98 21.91 15.86
C TYR A 257 0.83 20.91 16.08
N ILE A 258 0.29 20.35 15.00
CA ILE A 258 -0.73 19.31 15.08
C ILE A 258 -0.16 18.05 15.75
N TRP A 259 1.02 17.61 15.31
CA TRP A 259 1.64 16.40 15.83
C TRP A 259 2.16 16.56 17.25
N GLU A 260 2.61 17.74 17.66
CA GLU A 260 2.97 18.03 19.05
C GLU A 260 1.82 17.69 20.00
N ARG A 261 0.62 18.22 19.73
CA ARG A 261 -0.58 17.95 20.55
C ARG A 261 -0.99 16.48 20.56
N LEU A 262 -0.88 15.81 19.42
CA LEU A 262 -1.20 14.39 19.32
C LEU A 262 -0.17 13.54 20.10
N VAL A 263 1.12 13.84 19.96
CA VAL A 263 2.20 13.13 20.67
C VAL A 263 2.13 13.37 22.17
N ASP A 264 1.83 14.59 22.62
CA ASP A 264 1.62 14.92 24.04
C ASP A 264 0.43 14.16 24.64
N ALA A 265 -0.60 13.89 23.84
CA ALA A 265 -1.72 13.03 24.21
C ALA A 265 -1.42 11.52 24.10
N GLY A 266 -0.17 11.16 23.75
CA GLY A 266 0.30 9.79 23.62
C GLY A 266 -0.17 9.08 22.34
N PHE A 267 -0.40 9.81 21.26
CA PHE A 267 -0.53 9.22 19.93
C PHE A 267 0.84 9.04 19.26
N GLU A 268 0.90 8.07 18.37
CA GLU A 268 2.02 7.88 17.42
C GLU A 268 1.48 8.07 16.00
N SER A 269 2.37 8.28 15.03
CA SER A 269 1.99 8.35 13.62
C SER A 269 1.37 7.04 13.16
N GLY A 270 0.23 7.13 12.47
CA GLY A 270 -0.33 6.00 11.77
C GLY A 270 0.44 5.62 10.51
N GLN A 271 1.46 6.39 10.12
CA GLN A 271 2.28 6.22 8.91
C GLN A 271 1.45 5.98 7.65
N ALA A 272 0.29 6.66 7.56
CA ALA A 272 -0.62 6.53 6.44
C ALA A 272 -0.01 7.00 5.11
N TYR A 273 1.14 7.67 5.14
CA TYR A 273 1.92 8.08 3.97
C TYR A 273 2.86 6.98 3.46
N GLY A 274 3.47 6.23 4.38
CA GLY A 274 4.51 5.27 4.07
C GLY A 274 4.05 4.02 3.32
N LYS A 275 5.01 3.39 2.63
CA LYS A 275 4.94 1.97 2.23
C LYS A 275 5.35 1.12 3.43
N SER A 276 4.40 0.94 4.35
CA SER A 276 4.56 0.21 5.60
C SER A 276 3.24 -0.43 6.03
N LEU A 277 3.21 -1.06 7.21
CA LEU A 277 1.97 -1.51 7.84
C LEU A 277 0.99 -0.33 7.95
N ARG A 278 -0.18 -0.46 7.32
CA ARG A 278 -1.21 0.58 7.39
C ARG A 278 -2.11 0.45 8.60
N ASN A 279 -2.53 -0.75 8.96
CA ASN A 279 -3.38 -1.01 10.13
C ASN A 279 -3.52 -2.51 10.36
N VAL A 280 -3.89 -2.88 11.59
CA VAL A 280 -4.41 -4.21 11.92
C VAL A 280 -5.89 -4.05 12.28
N LYS A 281 -6.77 -4.40 11.33
CA LYS A 281 -8.22 -4.31 11.55
C LYS A 281 -8.65 -5.46 12.48
N SER A 282 -9.43 -5.17 13.51
CA SER A 282 -9.96 -6.20 14.42
C SER A 282 -11.49 -6.18 14.46
N CYS A 283 -12.10 -7.31 14.84
CA CYS A 283 -13.45 -7.28 15.39
C CYS A 283 -13.40 -7.26 16.93
N LEU A 284 -14.55 -7.09 17.57
CA LEU A 284 -14.65 -7.00 19.04
C LEU A 284 -14.22 -8.27 19.80
N GLY A 285 -13.95 -9.39 19.11
CA GLY A 285 -13.43 -10.61 19.71
C GLY A 285 -14.33 -11.22 20.80
N SER A 286 -13.75 -12.13 21.58
CA SER A 286 -14.41 -12.74 22.76
C SER A 286 -14.66 -11.74 23.90
N THR A 287 -14.08 -10.55 23.84
CA THR A 287 -14.23 -9.50 24.86
C THR A 287 -15.66 -8.98 24.94
N TRP A 288 -16.33 -8.78 23.79
CA TRP A 288 -17.70 -8.25 23.75
C TRP A 288 -18.65 -9.03 22.84
N CYS A 289 -18.16 -9.68 21.78
CA CYS A 289 -19.03 -10.36 20.84
C CYS A 289 -19.46 -11.71 21.40
N ARG A 290 -20.77 -11.98 21.45
CA ARG A 290 -21.32 -13.29 21.88
C ARG A 290 -20.85 -14.49 21.05
N TYR A 291 -20.24 -14.24 19.89
CA TYR A 291 -19.71 -15.26 18.98
C TYR A 291 -18.18 -15.27 18.93
N GLY A 292 -17.52 -14.37 19.66
CA GLY A 292 -16.07 -14.32 19.70
C GLY A 292 -15.53 -15.59 20.36
N VAL A 293 -14.62 -16.26 19.65
CA VAL A 293 -13.95 -17.48 20.09
C VAL A 293 -12.66 -17.14 20.81
N GLN A 294 -11.89 -16.17 20.30
CA GLN A 294 -10.68 -15.66 20.93
C GLN A 294 -10.62 -14.13 20.93
N ASP A 295 -9.67 -13.59 21.69
CA ASP A 295 -9.42 -12.16 21.80
C ASP A 295 -8.70 -11.63 20.55
N SER A 296 -9.49 -11.28 19.53
CA SER A 296 -8.96 -10.64 18.33
C SER A 296 -8.49 -9.21 18.53
N VAL A 297 -8.98 -8.52 19.58
CA VAL A 297 -8.57 -7.13 19.84
C VAL A 297 -7.16 -7.14 20.42
N GLY A 298 -6.91 -7.92 21.46
CA GLY A 298 -5.58 -8.08 22.06
C GLY A 298 -4.53 -8.53 21.04
N MET A 299 -4.85 -9.57 20.26
CA MET A 299 -3.97 -10.04 19.18
C MET A 299 -3.72 -8.95 18.12
N ALA A 300 -4.74 -8.18 17.71
CA ALA A 300 -4.54 -7.10 16.75
C ALA A 300 -3.67 -5.96 17.31
N VAL A 301 -3.82 -5.61 18.59
CA VAL A 301 -2.97 -4.62 19.26
C VAL A 301 -1.51 -5.09 19.31
N GLU A 302 -1.28 -6.36 19.66
CA GLU A 302 0.06 -6.96 19.70
C GLU A 302 0.74 -6.88 18.33
N LEU A 303 0.06 -7.33 17.27
CA LEU A 303 0.61 -7.31 15.91
C LEU A 303 0.80 -5.87 15.39
N GLU A 304 -0.14 -4.97 15.66
CA GLU A 304 0.01 -3.58 15.24
C GLU A 304 1.21 -2.92 15.93
N ASN A 305 1.42 -3.23 17.21
CA ASN A 305 2.60 -2.78 17.93
C ASN A 305 3.86 -3.44 17.37
N ARG A 306 3.89 -4.76 17.12
CA ARG A 306 5.09 -5.44 16.62
C ARG A 306 5.56 -4.89 15.27
N TYR A 307 4.64 -4.68 14.32
CA TYR A 307 4.99 -4.35 12.94
C TYR A 307 4.82 -2.86 12.57
N ARG A 308 4.49 -1.98 13.54
CA ARG A 308 4.49 -0.52 13.31
C ARG A 308 5.85 -0.06 12.79
N GLY A 309 5.88 0.87 11.84
CA GLY A 309 7.15 1.33 11.27
C GLY A 309 7.73 0.50 10.15
N LEU A 310 7.35 -0.78 10.01
CA LEU A 310 8.06 -1.69 9.13
C LEU A 310 7.91 -1.26 7.67
N ARG A 311 9.01 -0.84 7.06
CA ARG A 311 9.07 -0.45 5.65
C ARG A 311 9.12 -1.69 4.76
N SER A 312 8.47 -1.61 3.62
CA SER A 312 8.31 -2.73 2.71
C SER A 312 8.17 -2.25 1.26
N PRO A 313 8.31 -3.16 0.26
CA PRO A 313 8.18 -2.79 -1.15
C PRO A 313 6.86 -2.08 -1.48
N HIS A 314 5.78 -2.49 -0.81
CA HIS A 314 4.52 -1.76 -0.82
C HIS A 314 3.80 -1.82 0.53
N LYS A 315 2.82 -0.92 0.73
CA LYS A 315 1.92 -0.94 1.90
C LYS A 315 1.18 -2.27 2.04
N PHE A 316 1.05 -2.74 3.28
CA PHE A 316 0.32 -3.96 3.64
C PHE A 316 -0.63 -3.71 4.82
N LYS A 317 -1.62 -4.59 4.99
CA LYS A 317 -2.66 -4.50 6.02
C LYS A 317 -2.90 -5.86 6.62
N PHE A 318 -3.28 -5.87 7.90
CA PHE A 318 -3.67 -7.09 8.59
C PHE A 318 -5.15 -7.06 8.94
N GLY A 319 -5.72 -8.24 9.16
CA GLY A 319 -7.06 -8.40 9.72
C GLY A 319 -7.09 -9.55 10.72
N VAL A 320 -7.68 -9.31 11.89
CA VAL A 320 -7.80 -10.30 12.97
C VAL A 320 -9.27 -10.46 13.34
N SER A 321 -9.83 -11.60 12.97
CA SER A 321 -11.22 -11.97 13.20
C SER A 321 -11.30 -12.98 14.34
N GLY A 322 -12.00 -12.64 15.42
CA GLY A 322 -12.16 -13.52 16.58
C GLY A 322 -13.08 -14.73 16.37
N CYS A 323 -13.61 -14.94 15.15
CA CYS A 323 -14.33 -16.14 14.74
C CYS A 323 -14.51 -16.19 13.20
N ASN A 324 -15.01 -17.30 12.67
CA ASN A 324 -15.29 -17.52 11.24
C ASN A 324 -16.34 -16.57 10.61
N ARG A 325 -16.99 -15.69 11.38
CA ARG A 325 -17.88 -14.66 10.82
C ARG A 325 -17.13 -13.50 10.17
N GLU A 326 -15.82 -13.45 10.36
CA GLU A 326 -14.93 -12.69 9.48
C GLU A 326 -15.22 -11.17 9.43
N CYS A 327 -15.60 -10.57 10.56
CA CYS A 327 -15.95 -9.15 10.60
C CYS A 327 -14.75 -8.20 10.35
N ALA A 328 -13.52 -8.71 10.44
CA ALA A 328 -12.31 -7.92 10.18
C ALA A 328 -11.87 -7.91 8.70
N GLU A 329 -12.55 -8.66 7.82
CA GLU A 329 -12.17 -8.84 6.41
C GLU A 329 -10.76 -9.45 6.25
N ALA A 330 -10.31 -10.28 7.20
CA ALA A 330 -8.99 -10.89 7.33
C ALA A 330 -8.53 -11.59 6.05
N GLN A 331 -9.41 -12.29 5.34
CA GLN A 331 -9.05 -12.93 4.08
C GLN A 331 -8.85 -11.92 2.94
N GLY A 332 -9.29 -10.67 3.08
CA GLY A 332 -9.02 -9.59 2.12
C GLY A 332 -7.76 -8.77 2.44
N LYS A 333 -6.94 -9.22 3.40
CA LYS A 333 -5.74 -8.50 3.89
C LYS A 333 -4.47 -9.26 3.55
N ASP A 334 -3.36 -8.53 3.53
CA ASP A 334 -2.04 -9.08 3.21
C ASP A 334 -1.64 -10.17 4.22
N VAL A 335 -2.08 -10.03 5.48
CA VAL A 335 -2.05 -11.08 6.52
C VAL A 335 -3.41 -11.14 7.22
N GLY A 336 -4.00 -12.33 7.28
CA GLY A 336 -5.31 -12.57 7.91
C GLY A 336 -5.23 -13.61 9.01
N LEU A 337 -5.82 -13.33 10.17
CA LEU A 337 -5.99 -14.28 11.27
C LEU A 337 -7.46 -14.51 11.54
N ILE A 338 -7.87 -15.77 11.61
CA ILE A 338 -9.22 -16.17 12.00
C ILE A 338 -9.14 -17.16 13.15
N ALA A 339 -9.73 -16.81 14.28
CA ALA A 339 -9.71 -17.65 15.46
C ALA A 339 -10.55 -18.91 15.29
N THR A 340 -10.02 -20.01 15.78
CA THR A 340 -10.69 -21.30 15.98
C THR A 340 -10.69 -21.66 17.46
N THR A 341 -11.32 -22.78 17.82
CA THR A 341 -11.26 -23.29 19.21
C THR A 341 -9.87 -23.82 19.58
N ASN A 342 -9.02 -24.10 18.60
CA ASN A 342 -7.73 -24.74 18.78
C ASN A 342 -6.55 -23.78 18.59
N GLY A 343 -6.76 -22.61 17.99
CA GLY A 343 -5.71 -21.65 17.67
C GLY A 343 -6.16 -20.65 16.62
N TRP A 344 -5.26 -20.31 15.70
CA TRP A 344 -5.50 -19.35 14.63
C TRP A 344 -5.25 -19.98 13.27
N ASN A 345 -6.21 -19.77 12.36
CA ASN A 345 -5.98 -19.97 10.94
C ASN A 345 -5.30 -18.72 10.38
N LEU A 346 -4.10 -18.88 9.83
CA LEU A 346 -3.32 -17.82 9.19
C LEU A 346 -3.50 -17.86 7.68
N TYR A 347 -3.91 -16.74 7.10
CA TYR A 347 -4.09 -16.52 5.68
C TYR A 347 -3.08 -15.49 5.17
N LEU A 348 -2.47 -15.74 4.01
CA LEU A 348 -1.42 -14.89 3.44
C LEU A 348 -1.73 -14.52 1.98
N GLY A 349 -1.19 -13.39 1.52
CA GLY A 349 -1.29 -12.99 0.11
C GLY A 349 -2.63 -12.38 -0.30
N GLY A 350 -3.47 -11.94 0.65
CA GLY A 350 -4.69 -11.21 0.31
C GLY A 350 -4.43 -9.73 0.04
N ASN A 351 -5.30 -9.07 -0.73
CA ASN A 351 -5.28 -7.62 -0.82
C ASN A 351 -6.61 -7.03 -1.28
N GLY A 352 -7.02 -5.91 -0.68
CA GLY A 352 -7.94 -4.97 -1.34
C GLY A 352 -7.22 -4.11 -2.41
N GLY A 353 -8.00 -3.46 -3.28
CA GLY A 353 -7.51 -2.51 -4.29
C GLY A 353 -8.20 -2.68 -5.64
N ALA A 354 -7.57 -2.17 -6.70
CA ALA A 354 -8.05 -2.29 -8.08
C ALA A 354 -8.15 -3.76 -8.53
N ASN A 355 -7.16 -4.58 -8.15
CA ASN A 355 -7.13 -6.02 -8.37
C ASN A 355 -7.19 -6.71 -7.01
N PRO A 356 -8.38 -6.99 -6.46
CA PRO A 356 -8.50 -7.67 -5.17
C PRO A 356 -8.05 -9.13 -5.27
N ALA A 357 -7.51 -9.66 -4.18
CA ALA A 357 -7.21 -11.09 -4.02
C ALA A 357 -7.58 -11.54 -2.61
N HIS A 358 -8.06 -12.76 -2.49
CA HIS A 358 -8.25 -13.42 -1.19
C HIS A 358 -6.95 -14.07 -0.74
N GLY A 359 -6.65 -13.95 0.55
CA GLY A 359 -5.54 -14.64 1.18
C GLY A 359 -5.78 -16.14 1.17
N ARG A 360 -4.71 -16.89 0.93
CA ARG A 360 -4.71 -18.35 0.92
C ARG A 360 -4.34 -18.87 2.30
N LEU A 361 -4.99 -19.95 2.72
CA LEU A 361 -4.79 -20.55 4.04
C LEU A 361 -3.40 -21.16 4.16
N PHE A 362 -2.53 -20.54 4.95
CA PHE A 362 -1.13 -20.92 5.13
C PHE A 362 -0.92 -21.96 6.23
N VAL A 363 -1.53 -21.76 7.40
CA VAL A 363 -1.52 -22.75 8.49
C VAL A 363 -2.85 -22.73 9.23
N LYS A 364 -3.27 -23.90 9.72
CA LYS A 364 -4.48 -24.09 10.51
C LYS A 364 -4.15 -24.25 11.99
N ASP A 365 -5.04 -23.74 12.85
CA ASP A 365 -5.02 -23.97 14.30
C ASP A 365 -3.65 -23.71 14.96
N ALA A 366 -2.88 -22.74 14.46
CA ALA A 366 -1.58 -22.38 15.00
C ALA A 366 -1.73 -21.60 16.33
N SER A 367 -0.81 -21.81 17.25
CA SER A 367 -0.73 -21.01 18.48
C SER A 367 -0.37 -19.55 18.17
N SER A 368 -0.66 -18.64 19.10
CA SER A 368 -0.29 -17.22 19.01
C SER A 368 1.21 -17.02 18.73
N GLU A 369 2.07 -17.80 19.37
CA GLU A 369 3.52 -17.73 19.20
C GLU A 369 3.96 -18.20 17.80
N GLU A 370 3.33 -19.25 17.28
CA GLU A 370 3.58 -19.74 15.92
C GLU A 370 3.15 -18.72 14.86
N VAL A 371 1.96 -18.12 14.98
CA VAL A 371 1.52 -17.12 14.00
C VAL A 371 2.43 -15.90 13.98
N VAL A 372 2.90 -15.42 15.14
CA VAL A 372 3.86 -14.30 15.18
C VAL A 372 5.16 -14.68 14.47
N ARG A 373 5.73 -15.87 14.75
CA ARG A 373 6.94 -16.35 14.04
C ARG A 373 6.74 -16.46 12.53
N TYR A 374 5.63 -17.04 12.08
CA TYR A 374 5.37 -17.17 10.65
C TYR A 374 5.15 -15.81 9.97
N ILE A 375 4.51 -14.85 10.64
CA ILE A 375 4.33 -13.49 10.12
C ILE A 375 5.68 -12.76 10.03
N ASP A 376 6.56 -12.89 11.04
CA ASP A 376 7.90 -12.32 11.02
C ASP A 376 8.69 -12.81 9.79
N ARG A 377 8.73 -14.14 9.62
CA ARG A 377 9.39 -14.81 8.49
C ARG A 377 8.78 -14.38 7.16
N TYR A 378 7.46 -14.39 7.04
CA TYR A 378 6.73 -14.00 5.83
C TYR A 378 7.03 -12.57 5.40
N LEU A 379 6.92 -11.61 6.32
CA LEU A 379 7.16 -10.21 6.01
C LEU A 379 8.61 -9.95 5.62
N MET A 380 9.57 -10.53 6.33
CA MET A 380 10.99 -10.36 5.99
C MET A 380 11.34 -11.04 4.67
N TYR A 381 10.78 -12.21 4.38
CA TYR A 381 10.97 -12.87 3.10
C TYR A 381 10.40 -12.02 1.96
N TYR A 382 9.14 -11.55 2.09
CA TYR A 382 8.52 -10.61 1.14
C TYR A 382 9.36 -9.33 0.94
N ILE A 383 9.85 -8.72 2.03
CA ILE A 383 10.71 -7.53 1.97
C ILE A 383 12.00 -7.80 1.21
N ARG A 384 12.53 -9.02 1.24
CA ARG A 384 13.78 -9.38 0.54
C ARG A 384 13.53 -9.71 -0.94
N THR A 385 12.45 -10.41 -1.25
CA THR A 385 12.27 -11.03 -2.57
C THR A 385 11.33 -10.28 -3.52
N ALA A 386 10.35 -9.52 -3.01
CA ALA A 386 9.39 -8.84 -3.89
C ALA A 386 10.01 -7.66 -4.65
N ASP A 387 9.44 -7.32 -5.81
CA ASP A 387 9.83 -6.16 -6.62
C ASP A 387 9.27 -4.84 -6.03
N LYS A 388 9.80 -3.72 -6.52
CA LYS A 388 9.37 -2.36 -6.16
C LYS A 388 7.86 -2.19 -6.31
N LEU A 389 7.22 -1.58 -5.31
CA LEU A 389 5.78 -1.28 -5.33
C LEU A 389 4.86 -2.50 -5.53
N GLN A 390 5.38 -3.72 -5.40
CA GLN A 390 4.61 -4.95 -5.58
C GLN A 390 3.80 -5.28 -4.32
N ARG A 391 2.51 -5.61 -4.48
CA ARG A 391 1.66 -6.09 -3.37
C ARG A 391 1.95 -7.56 -3.07
N THR A 392 1.75 -7.98 -1.83
CA THR A 392 1.98 -9.38 -1.41
C THR A 392 1.22 -10.40 -2.25
N ALA A 393 -0.01 -10.10 -2.67
CA ALA A 393 -0.78 -10.98 -3.55
C ALA A 393 -0.11 -11.19 -4.92
N ARG A 394 0.38 -10.09 -5.52
CA ARG A 394 1.07 -10.16 -6.83
C ARG A 394 2.40 -10.87 -6.71
N TRP A 395 3.09 -10.66 -5.59
CA TRP A 395 4.31 -11.39 -5.29
C TRP A 395 4.05 -12.89 -5.08
N LEU A 396 2.93 -13.27 -4.45
CA LEU A 396 2.56 -14.68 -4.32
C LEU A 396 2.21 -15.31 -5.68
N GLU A 397 1.56 -14.56 -6.57
CA GLU A 397 1.31 -14.97 -7.97
C GLU A 397 2.62 -15.20 -8.73
N ASP A 398 3.61 -14.34 -8.57
CA ASP A 398 4.95 -14.56 -9.17
C ASP A 398 5.60 -15.84 -8.64
N LEU A 399 5.44 -16.14 -7.34
CA LEU A 399 5.91 -17.40 -6.76
C LEU A 399 5.13 -18.62 -7.26
N ASP A 400 3.84 -18.46 -7.56
CA ASP A 400 3.04 -19.51 -8.22
C ASP A 400 3.60 -19.77 -9.63
N GLU A 401 3.94 -18.72 -10.39
CA GLU A 401 4.57 -18.86 -11.71
C GLU A 401 5.97 -19.50 -11.64
N GLU A 402 6.78 -19.15 -10.64
CA GLU A 402 8.16 -19.63 -10.50
C GLU A 402 8.23 -21.08 -9.97
N HIS A 403 7.36 -21.43 -9.03
CA HIS A 403 7.44 -22.70 -8.27
C HIS A 403 6.25 -23.64 -8.47
N GLY A 404 5.24 -23.25 -9.27
CA GLY A 404 4.00 -23.98 -9.50
C GLY A 404 2.97 -23.81 -8.38
N ASP A 405 3.41 -23.82 -7.12
CA ASP A 405 2.60 -23.44 -5.95
C ASP A 405 3.44 -22.58 -5.00
N GLY A 406 3.22 -21.27 -5.07
CA GLY A 406 3.89 -20.27 -4.26
C GLY A 406 3.57 -20.39 -2.77
N LEU A 407 2.39 -20.86 -2.37
CA LEU A 407 2.09 -21.05 -0.95
C LEU A 407 2.78 -22.29 -0.39
N ALA A 408 2.85 -23.39 -1.16
CA ALA A 408 3.62 -24.57 -0.79
C ALA A 408 5.12 -24.24 -0.69
N HIS A 409 5.63 -23.42 -1.61
CA HIS A 409 6.99 -22.88 -1.51
C HIS A 409 7.20 -22.08 -0.23
N LEU A 410 6.29 -21.15 0.09
CA LEU A 410 6.37 -20.40 1.36
C LEU A 410 6.30 -21.33 2.59
N GLN A 411 5.53 -22.41 2.57
CA GLN A 411 5.51 -23.38 3.68
C GLN A 411 6.87 -24.08 3.80
N SER A 412 7.44 -24.54 2.68
CA SER A 412 8.77 -25.15 2.67
C SER A 412 9.86 -24.23 3.23
N VAL A 413 9.84 -22.96 2.84
CA VAL A 413 10.86 -21.99 3.28
C VAL A 413 10.61 -21.51 4.71
N LEU A 414 9.37 -21.21 5.08
CA LEU A 414 9.06 -20.49 6.32
C LEU A 414 8.61 -21.40 7.47
N ILE A 415 8.30 -22.68 7.21
CA ILE A 415 7.99 -23.69 8.24
C ILE A 415 9.11 -24.72 8.30
N ASP A 416 9.41 -25.38 7.16
CA ASP A 416 10.40 -26.46 7.10
C ASP A 416 11.84 -25.95 7.03
N ASP A 417 12.03 -24.63 6.92
CA ASP A 417 13.31 -23.95 6.82
C ASP A 417 14.23 -24.53 5.72
N SER A 418 13.66 -24.84 4.56
CA SER A 418 14.38 -25.52 3.47
C SER A 418 15.59 -24.74 2.93
N LEU A 419 15.66 -23.43 3.20
CA LEU A 419 16.79 -22.56 2.86
C LEU A 419 17.72 -22.26 4.04
N GLY A 420 17.37 -22.65 5.27
CA GLY A 420 18.14 -22.34 6.49
C GLY A 420 18.18 -20.85 6.83
N VAL A 421 17.11 -20.12 6.55
CA VAL A 421 17.04 -18.64 6.69
C VAL A 421 16.09 -18.17 7.78
N CYS A 422 15.30 -19.05 8.40
CA CYS A 422 14.26 -18.64 9.33
C CYS A 422 14.80 -17.84 10.53
N GLU A 423 15.90 -18.26 11.14
CA GLU A 423 16.53 -17.53 12.24
C GLU A 423 17.01 -16.14 11.81
N ASP A 424 17.54 -16.02 10.60
CA ASP A 424 17.97 -14.72 10.05
C ASP A 424 16.79 -13.78 9.84
N LEU A 425 15.67 -14.29 9.31
CA LEU A 425 14.45 -13.52 9.10
C LEU A 425 13.85 -13.04 10.44
N GLU A 426 13.79 -13.92 11.44
CA GLU A 426 13.31 -13.57 12.78
C GLU A 426 14.20 -12.53 13.45
N ARG A 427 15.52 -12.68 13.37
CA ARG A 427 16.48 -11.73 13.91
C ARG A 427 16.37 -10.36 13.24
N ASP A 428 16.18 -10.34 11.92
CA ASP A 428 15.99 -9.10 11.17
C ASP A 428 14.69 -8.37 11.58
N MET A 429 13.61 -9.11 11.82
CA MET A 429 12.36 -8.56 12.38
C MET A 429 12.54 -8.08 13.82
N GLN A 430 13.22 -8.85 14.66
CA GLN A 430 13.42 -8.47 16.05
C GLN A 430 14.24 -7.17 16.17
N ARG A 431 15.25 -6.98 15.30
CA ARG A 431 15.96 -5.69 15.21
C ARG A 431 15.00 -4.54 14.94
N HIS A 432 14.08 -4.68 13.98
CA HIS A 432 13.06 -3.65 13.70
C HIS A 432 12.19 -3.35 14.94
N VAL A 433 11.72 -4.40 15.62
CA VAL A 433 10.88 -4.28 16.83
C VAL A 433 11.61 -3.51 17.93
N ASP A 434 12.86 -3.88 18.20
CA ASP A 434 13.67 -3.29 19.28
C ASP A 434 14.05 -1.83 19.01
N SER A 435 14.11 -1.47 17.73
CA SER A 435 14.69 -0.22 17.27
C SER A 435 13.66 0.82 16.83
N TYR A 436 12.37 0.46 16.83
CA TYR A 436 11.28 1.33 16.37
C TYR A 436 11.26 2.68 17.09
N GLN A 437 11.12 3.74 16.31
CA GLN A 437 10.88 5.10 16.78
C GLN A 437 9.79 5.75 15.93
N ASP A 438 8.84 6.43 16.57
CA ASP A 438 7.85 7.23 15.86
C ASP A 438 8.52 8.44 15.17
N GLU A 439 8.28 8.58 13.86
CA GLU A 439 8.95 9.58 13.02
C GLU A 439 8.56 11.01 13.40
N TRP A 440 7.32 11.23 13.84
CA TRP A 440 6.85 12.55 14.27
C TRP A 440 7.40 12.92 15.65
N ALA A 441 7.33 12.01 16.63
CA ALA A 441 7.98 12.21 17.92
C ALA A 441 9.50 12.45 17.78
N ALA A 442 10.16 11.79 16.81
CA ALA A 442 11.56 12.02 16.48
C ALA A 442 11.81 13.36 15.77
N THR A 443 10.87 13.81 14.92
CA THR A 443 10.92 15.11 14.25
C THR A 443 10.83 16.25 15.25
N LEU A 444 9.87 16.19 16.16
CA LEU A 444 9.57 17.26 17.13
C LEU A 444 10.73 17.51 18.10
N LYS A 445 11.58 16.50 18.33
CA LYS A 445 12.76 16.59 19.21
C LYS A 445 14.00 17.20 18.53
N ASP A 446 13.95 17.48 17.23
CA ASP A 446 15.12 17.92 16.46
C ASP A 446 14.79 19.16 15.60
N GLU A 447 15.33 20.31 15.98
CA GLU A 447 15.16 21.58 15.27
C GLU A 447 15.59 21.52 13.80
N ARG A 448 16.60 20.71 13.45
CA ARG A 448 17.05 20.55 12.06
C ARG A 448 16.00 19.83 11.23
N ARG A 449 15.29 18.85 11.81
CA ARG A 449 14.19 18.14 11.13
C ARG A 449 12.98 19.05 10.95
N LEU A 450 12.68 19.88 11.95
CA LEU A 450 11.58 20.86 11.91
C LEU A 450 11.69 21.89 10.79
N ARG A 451 12.91 22.30 10.39
CA ARG A 451 13.14 23.27 9.30
C ARG A 451 12.51 22.87 7.96
N ARG A 452 12.16 21.60 7.77
CA ARG A 452 11.53 21.08 6.55
C ARG A 452 10.04 21.41 6.46
N PHE A 453 9.41 21.72 7.58
CA PHE A 453 7.97 21.96 7.70
C PHE A 453 7.69 23.46 7.75
N ARG A 454 8.06 24.16 6.67
CA ARG A 454 7.87 25.61 6.49
C ARG A 454 7.23 25.85 5.13
N ALA A 455 6.39 26.88 5.02
CA ALA A 455 5.78 27.25 3.75
C ALA A 455 6.84 27.74 2.75
N PHE A 456 7.75 28.62 3.20
CA PHE A 456 8.79 29.22 2.37
C PHE A 456 10.17 29.12 3.03
N ILE A 457 11.20 28.90 2.22
CA ILE A 457 12.60 28.86 2.69
C ILE A 457 13.06 30.25 3.15
N ASN A 458 12.68 31.28 2.39
CA ASN A 458 13.11 32.66 2.60
C ASN A 458 12.22 33.43 3.58
N GLU A 459 11.05 32.90 3.91
CA GLU A 459 10.11 33.47 4.87
C GLU A 459 9.67 32.37 5.84
N PRO A 460 10.51 32.03 6.84
CA PRO A 460 10.29 30.90 7.73
C PRO A 460 8.98 30.94 8.51
N ASP A 461 8.48 32.15 8.74
CA ASP A 461 7.25 32.43 9.49
C ASP A 461 6.06 32.77 8.57
N GLY A 462 6.28 32.73 7.26
CA GLY A 462 5.25 32.96 6.26
C GLY A 462 4.25 31.81 6.18
N SER A 463 3.06 32.09 5.66
CA SER A 463 1.99 31.10 5.51
C SER A 463 1.46 31.07 4.09
N ASP A 464 1.18 29.87 3.57
CA ASP A 464 0.58 29.70 2.23
C ASP A 464 -0.96 29.66 2.28
N GLU A 465 -1.57 30.41 3.22
CA GLU A 465 -3.02 30.37 3.46
C GLU A 465 -3.86 30.77 2.25
N ALA A 466 -3.36 31.71 1.46
CA ALA A 466 -4.04 32.20 0.27
C ALA A 466 -4.04 31.18 -0.89
N ALA A 467 -3.10 30.22 -0.90
CA ALA A 467 -3.02 29.21 -1.97
C ALA A 467 -4.02 28.05 -1.79
N HIS A 468 -4.63 27.93 -0.61
CA HIS A 468 -5.54 26.81 -0.30
C HIS A 468 -6.96 27.32 -0.06
N LEU A 469 -7.77 27.22 -1.12
CA LEU A 469 -9.18 27.62 -1.10
C LEU A 469 -10.07 26.42 -0.80
N PHE A 470 -10.97 26.63 0.17
CA PHE A 470 -11.95 25.65 0.59
C PHE A 470 -13.37 26.18 0.42
N VAL A 471 -14.33 25.26 0.42
CA VAL A 471 -15.75 25.58 0.55
C VAL A 471 -16.36 24.70 1.63
N LEU A 472 -17.43 25.19 2.26
CA LEU A 472 -18.17 24.42 3.25
C LEU A 472 -19.21 23.54 2.58
N GLU A 473 -19.11 22.23 2.82
CA GLU A 473 -20.06 21.24 2.34
C GLU A 473 -20.25 20.16 3.39
N ARG A 474 -21.51 19.84 3.72
CA ARG A 474 -21.85 18.85 4.78
C ARG A 474 -21.17 19.18 6.11
N GLU A 475 -21.25 20.45 6.50
CA GLU A 475 -20.74 20.98 7.78
C GLU A 475 -19.21 20.88 7.95
N GLN A 476 -18.46 20.61 6.88
CA GLN A 476 -17.00 20.52 6.91
C GLN A 476 -16.39 21.24 5.70
N ILE A 477 -15.08 21.51 5.78
CA ILE A 477 -14.34 22.03 4.63
C ILE A 477 -14.10 20.94 3.58
N ARG A 478 -14.09 21.34 2.31
CA ARG A 478 -13.49 20.58 1.21
C ARG A 478 -12.72 21.50 0.28
N PRO A 479 -11.71 21.00 -0.46
CA PRO A 479 -11.06 21.81 -1.49
C PRO A 479 -12.07 22.39 -2.48
N ALA A 480 -11.94 23.68 -2.78
CA ALA A 480 -12.72 24.33 -3.83
C ALA A 480 -12.38 23.73 -5.20
N THR A 481 -13.36 23.63 -6.10
CA THR A 481 -13.09 23.21 -7.49
C THR A 481 -12.51 24.38 -8.30
N PRO A 482 -11.79 24.11 -9.40
CA PRO A 482 -11.30 25.17 -10.29
C PRO A 482 -12.41 26.12 -10.77
N GLU A 483 -13.62 25.60 -11.00
CA GLU A 483 -14.78 26.38 -11.43
C GLU A 483 -15.30 27.30 -10.32
N GLU A 484 -15.35 26.83 -9.08
CA GLU A 484 -15.74 27.63 -7.91
C GLU A 484 -14.74 28.77 -7.66
N ILE A 485 -13.44 28.49 -7.83
CA ILE A 485 -12.37 29.50 -7.74
C ILE A 485 -12.54 30.54 -8.84
N ALA A 486 -12.66 30.11 -10.10
CA ALA A 486 -12.80 31.01 -11.24
C ALA A 486 -14.09 31.86 -11.18
N ALA A 487 -15.18 31.30 -10.64
CA ALA A 487 -16.43 32.03 -10.43
C ALA A 487 -16.24 33.13 -9.37
N ALA A 488 -15.67 32.79 -8.21
CA ALA A 488 -15.41 33.75 -7.15
C ALA A 488 -14.46 34.88 -7.59
N GLU A 489 -13.41 34.56 -8.37
CA GLU A 489 -12.49 35.56 -8.95
C GLU A 489 -13.19 36.54 -9.90
N LYS A 490 -14.24 36.10 -10.60
CA LYS A 490 -15.07 36.96 -11.47
C LYS A 490 -16.14 37.74 -10.69
N GLY A 491 -16.29 37.51 -9.38
CA GLY A 491 -17.41 38.01 -8.60
C GLY A 491 -18.75 37.36 -8.97
N GLU A 492 -18.70 36.19 -9.60
CA GLU A 492 -19.85 35.42 -10.05
C GLU A 492 -20.04 34.20 -9.12
N GLY A 493 -21.26 33.95 -8.64
CA GLY A 493 -21.57 32.74 -7.87
C GLY A 493 -21.88 32.99 -6.39
N ASN A 494 -22.57 32.02 -5.78
CA ASN A 494 -23.06 32.09 -4.40
C ASN A 494 -22.16 31.34 -3.42
N THR A 495 -21.05 30.77 -3.90
CA THR A 495 -20.15 29.92 -3.11
C THR A 495 -19.13 30.78 -2.38
N VAL A 496 -19.14 30.73 -1.05
CA VAL A 496 -18.15 31.41 -0.22
C VAL A 496 -16.87 30.59 -0.18
N LEU A 497 -15.79 31.16 -0.70
CA LEU A 497 -14.45 30.58 -0.55
C LEU A 497 -13.88 30.95 0.82
N VAL A 498 -13.30 29.95 1.48
CA VAL A 498 -12.64 30.09 2.78
C VAL A 498 -11.15 29.88 2.55
N THR A 499 -10.32 30.86 2.93
CA THR A 499 -8.87 30.71 3.00
C THR A 499 -8.48 30.22 4.39
N GLY A 500 -7.77 29.10 4.46
CA GLY A 500 -7.17 28.63 5.71
C GLY A 500 -8.12 28.08 6.78
N ALA A 501 -7.53 27.83 7.96
CA ALA A 501 -8.10 27.01 9.02
C ALA A 501 -8.79 27.78 10.16
N LYS A 502 -8.67 29.11 10.24
CA LYS A 502 -9.44 30.07 11.06
C LYS A 502 -8.59 31.34 11.15
N ILE A 503 -9.25 32.49 11.19
CA ILE A 503 -8.64 33.75 11.65
C ILE A 503 -8.52 33.64 13.18
N PRO A 504 -7.33 33.80 13.80
CA PRO A 504 -7.21 33.79 15.24
C PRO A 504 -7.93 35.01 15.83
N VAL A 505 -9.07 34.79 16.47
CA VAL A 505 -9.74 35.78 17.33
C VAL A 505 -9.59 35.34 18.79
N GLY A 506 -8.45 35.71 19.38
CA GLY A 506 -8.14 35.46 20.79
C GLY A 506 -6.74 35.96 21.19
N PRO A 507 -6.51 36.38 22.45
CA PRO A 507 -5.24 36.92 22.88
C PRO A 507 -4.12 35.86 22.77
N PRO A 508 -2.90 36.24 22.35
CA PRO A 508 -1.76 35.32 22.23
C PRO A 508 -1.46 34.61 23.55
N SER A 509 -1.17 33.31 23.50
CA SER A 509 -0.65 32.57 24.64
C SER A 509 0.84 32.29 24.44
N ALA A 510 1.56 32.02 25.53
CA ALA A 510 2.99 31.70 25.50
C ALA A 510 3.32 30.42 24.70
N HIS A 511 2.31 29.64 24.30
CA HIS A 511 2.45 28.43 23.48
C HIS A 511 2.10 28.67 22.00
N ASN A 512 1.74 29.89 21.61
CA ASN A 512 1.40 30.23 20.22
C ASN A 512 1.83 31.68 19.90
N PRO A 513 3.14 31.94 19.69
CA PRO A 513 3.58 33.25 19.24
C PRO A 513 3.12 33.48 17.80
N VAL A 514 2.29 34.52 17.60
CA VAL A 514 2.07 35.09 16.26
C VAL A 514 3.42 35.68 15.81
N PRO A 515 3.93 35.37 14.61
CA PRO A 515 5.11 36.05 14.08
C PRO A 515 4.84 37.54 14.05
N ALA A 516 5.71 38.33 14.67
CA ALA A 516 5.58 39.77 14.66
C ALA A 516 5.59 40.25 13.20
N GLN A 517 4.48 40.84 12.74
CA GLN A 517 4.44 41.53 11.46
C GLN A 517 5.46 42.67 11.51
N ALA A 518 6.44 42.63 10.61
CA ALA A 518 7.44 43.67 10.41
C ALA A 518 6.86 44.86 9.63
#